data_AF-A0A5B0Q4D5-F1
#
_entry.id   AF-A0A5B0Q4D5-F1
#
_cell.length_a   1.000
_cell.length_b   1.000
_cell.length_c   1.000
_cell.angle_alpha   90.00
_cell.angle_beta   90.00
_cell.angle_gamma   90.00
#
_symmetry.space_group_name_H-M   'P 1'
#
loop_
_entity.id
_entity.type
_entity.pdbx_description
1 polymer ?
#
loop_
_entity_poly.entity_id
_entity_poly.type
_entity_poly.pdbx_seq_one_letter_code
_entity_poly.pdbx_strand_id
1 'polypeptide(L)'
;MQFFKTLSVVLLHLAVPCAASTLPYFLCGEGEYAYCAYKDYSTKPMQYGFGPASQVTPEGTSTCKVSRLPSKSIIDVCCEHPVGLHNPRPFDSVFTVSENDYKNTFKCREPTDY
;
A
#
# COMPACT_ATOMS: atom_id res chain seq x y z
N MET A 1 -42.50 -24.45 -33.61
CA MET A 1 -42.01 -24.68 -32.23
C MET A 1 -40.47 -24.59 -32.27
N GLN A 2 -39.79 -23.45 -32.25
CA GLN A 2 -39.91 -22.20 -31.46
C GLN A 2 -39.73 -22.40 -29.95
N PHE A 3 -38.68 -23.13 -29.52
CA PHE A 3 -38.36 -23.27 -28.08
C PHE A 3 -36.85 -23.38 -27.75
N PHE A 4 -35.95 -22.84 -28.58
CA PHE A 4 -34.51 -22.82 -28.24
C PHE A 4 -33.82 -21.47 -28.56
N LYS A 5 -34.55 -20.35 -28.42
CA LYS A 5 -33.95 -19.00 -28.50
C LYS A 5 -34.09 -18.18 -27.22
N THR A 6 -34.73 -18.76 -26.19
CA THR A 6 -35.09 -18.09 -24.93
C THR A 6 -34.41 -18.68 -23.70
N LEU A 7 -33.49 -19.64 -23.86
CA LEU A 7 -32.62 -20.07 -22.77
C LEU A 7 -31.39 -19.17 -22.69
N SER A 8 -31.48 -18.25 -21.73
CA SER A 8 -30.35 -17.79 -20.94
C SER A 8 -29.38 -16.79 -21.57
N VAL A 9 -29.96 -15.77 -22.20
CA VAL A 9 -29.55 -14.35 -21.96
C VAL A 9 -29.50 -14.03 -20.44
N VAL A 10 -30.14 -14.85 -19.61
CA VAL A 10 -30.08 -14.87 -18.13
C VAL A 10 -28.67 -15.12 -17.57
N LEU A 11 -27.76 -15.81 -18.27
CA LEU A 11 -26.40 -16.00 -17.76
C LEU A 11 -25.54 -14.73 -17.85
N LEU A 12 -25.92 -13.75 -18.67
CA LEU A 12 -25.16 -12.53 -18.89
C LEU A 12 -25.45 -11.40 -17.88
N HIS A 13 -26.37 -11.60 -16.93
CA HIS A 13 -26.89 -10.53 -16.08
C HIS A 13 -26.53 -10.68 -14.59
N LEU A 14 -25.68 -11.63 -14.24
CA LEU A 14 -25.23 -11.88 -12.86
C LEU A 14 -23.72 -11.83 -12.68
N ALA A 15 -22.97 -11.30 -13.66
CA ALA A 15 -21.65 -10.76 -13.38
C ALA A 15 -21.85 -9.36 -12.77
N VAL A 16 -22.29 -9.34 -11.51
CA VAL A 16 -22.11 -8.18 -10.64
C VAL A 16 -20.62 -7.81 -10.80
N PRO A 17 -20.25 -6.59 -11.23
CA PRO A 17 -18.89 -6.17 -10.97
C PRO A 17 -18.77 -6.24 -9.46
N CYS A 18 -17.99 -7.21 -8.96
CA CYS A 18 -17.44 -7.11 -7.63
C CYS A 18 -16.76 -5.74 -7.64
N ALA A 19 -17.46 -4.73 -7.14
CA ALA A 19 -16.83 -3.58 -6.56
C ALA A 19 -16.04 -4.20 -5.43
N ALA A 20 -14.80 -4.59 -5.74
CA ALA A 20 -13.81 -4.91 -4.75
C ALA A 20 -13.79 -3.67 -3.89
N SER A 21 -14.50 -3.72 -2.77
CA SER A 21 -14.29 -2.81 -1.68
C SER A 21 -12.81 -2.96 -1.42
N THR A 22 -12.00 -2.01 -1.87
CA THR A 22 -10.56 -2.02 -1.67
C THR A 22 -10.39 -2.15 -0.19
N LEU A 23 -10.06 -3.37 0.23
CA LEU A 23 -9.72 -3.61 1.61
C LEU A 23 -8.57 -2.65 1.91
N PRO A 24 -8.50 -2.09 3.12
CA PRO A 24 -7.49 -1.08 3.49
C PRO A 24 -6.10 -1.70 3.68
N TYR A 25 -5.84 -2.74 2.91
CA TYR A 25 -4.75 -3.65 3.00
C TYR A 25 -4.05 -3.63 1.66
N PHE A 26 -2.73 -3.65 1.70
CA PHE A 26 -1.90 -3.65 0.51
C PHE A 26 -0.88 -4.80 0.57
N LEU A 27 -0.45 -5.21 -0.61
CA LEU A 27 0.60 -6.20 -0.79
C LEU A 27 1.75 -5.56 -1.53
N CYS A 28 2.96 -5.89 -1.09
CA CYS A 28 4.18 -5.60 -1.83
C CYS A 28 4.61 -6.83 -2.63
N GLY A 29 5.43 -6.61 -3.65
CA GLY A 29 6.01 -7.69 -4.44
C GLY A 29 6.90 -8.61 -3.59
N GLU A 30 7.25 -9.76 -4.14
CA GLU A 30 8.15 -10.70 -3.48
C GLU A 30 9.49 -10.02 -3.14
N GLY A 31 9.89 -10.11 -1.86
CA GLY A 31 11.14 -9.51 -1.36
C GLY A 31 11.09 -8.00 -1.09
N GLU A 32 9.98 -7.32 -1.39
CA GLU A 32 9.79 -5.91 -1.03
C GLU A 32 9.35 -5.76 0.45
N TYR A 33 9.63 -4.59 1.01
CA TYR A 33 9.31 -4.23 2.39
C TYR A 33 8.14 -3.26 2.43
N ALA A 34 7.14 -3.56 3.27
CA ALA A 34 5.94 -2.74 3.46
C ALA A 34 6.13 -1.69 4.56
N TYR A 35 5.78 -0.44 4.26
CA TYR A 35 5.84 0.69 5.18
C TYR A 35 4.61 1.59 5.05
N CYS A 36 4.43 2.44 6.05
CA CYS A 36 3.60 3.62 5.96
C CYS A 36 4.49 4.83 5.78
N ALA A 37 4.09 5.78 4.94
CA ALA A 37 4.80 7.04 4.83
C ALA A 37 3.84 8.23 4.72
N TYR A 38 4.38 9.44 4.89
CA TYR A 38 3.72 10.65 4.44
C TYR A 38 4.72 11.52 3.67
N LYS A 39 4.20 12.27 2.71
CA LYS A 39 4.94 13.27 1.94
C LYS A 39 4.97 14.58 2.73
N ASP A 40 6.15 15.08 3.06
CA ASP A 40 6.34 16.41 3.64
C ASP A 40 6.56 17.45 2.54
N TYR A 41 5.46 18.09 2.14
CA TYR A 41 5.46 19.14 1.12
C TYR A 41 6.04 20.48 1.60
N SER A 42 6.34 20.62 2.91
CA SER A 42 6.91 21.85 3.47
C SER A 42 8.42 21.98 3.20
N THR A 43 9.09 20.88 2.86
CA THR A 43 10.53 20.85 2.58
C THR A 43 10.82 20.91 1.07
N LYS A 44 11.98 21.47 0.70
CA LYS A 44 12.51 21.43 -0.66
C LYS A 44 13.99 21.00 -0.63
N PRO A 45 14.37 19.85 -1.22
CA PRO A 45 13.49 18.86 -1.86
C PRO A 45 12.49 18.22 -0.89
N MET A 46 11.45 17.59 -1.43
CA MET A 46 10.41 16.91 -0.63
C MET A 46 11.06 15.81 0.23
N GLN A 47 10.54 15.62 1.43
CA GLN A 47 10.96 14.54 2.33
C GLN A 47 9.81 13.58 2.58
N TYR A 48 10.15 12.37 2.99
CA TYR A 48 9.19 11.32 3.34
C TYR A 48 9.43 10.89 4.78
N GLY A 49 8.38 10.94 5.60
CA GLY A 49 8.42 10.41 6.96
C GLY A 49 7.87 8.99 6.97
N PHE A 50 8.71 8.01 7.33
CA PHE A 50 8.36 6.59 7.36
C PHE A 50 8.02 6.10 8.77
N GLY A 51 7.14 5.11 8.82
CA GLY A 51 6.81 4.28 9.97
C GLY A 51 6.46 2.85 9.56
N PRO A 52 6.37 1.91 10.52
CA PRO A 52 6.07 0.53 10.21
C PRO A 52 4.63 0.36 9.70
N ALA A 53 4.46 -0.48 8.68
CA ALA A 53 3.15 -1.02 8.35
C ALA A 53 2.79 -2.15 9.31
N SER A 54 1.52 -2.28 9.67
CA SER A 54 1.05 -3.41 10.48
C SER A 54 0.72 -4.59 9.57
N GLN A 55 1.40 -5.72 9.76
CA GLN A 55 1.05 -6.96 9.07
C GLN A 55 -0.26 -7.52 9.66
N VAL A 56 -1.22 -7.80 8.79
CA VAL A 56 -2.58 -8.20 9.16
C VAL A 56 -2.79 -9.69 8.93
N THR A 57 -2.13 -10.28 7.93
CA THR A 57 -2.30 -11.69 7.58
C THR A 57 -0.96 -12.41 7.37
N PRO A 58 -0.90 -13.74 7.56
CA PRO A 58 0.31 -14.54 7.32
C PRO A 58 0.84 -14.45 5.88
N GLU A 59 -0.04 -14.14 4.92
CA GLU A 59 0.29 -13.98 3.50
C GLU A 59 1.00 -12.66 3.18
N GLY A 60 1.29 -11.83 4.20
CA GLY A 60 2.07 -10.60 4.06
C GLY A 60 1.24 -9.34 3.82
N THR A 61 -0.09 -9.43 3.87
CA THR A 61 -0.95 -8.25 3.69
C THR A 61 -0.74 -7.26 4.82
N SER A 62 -0.50 -5.99 4.47
CA SER A 62 -0.14 -4.92 5.40
C SER A 62 -1.18 -3.81 5.42
N THR A 63 -1.22 -3.01 6.49
CA THR A 63 -2.11 -1.84 6.59
C THR A 63 -1.43 -0.65 7.25
N CYS A 64 -1.83 0.54 6.80
CA CYS A 64 -1.48 1.81 7.44
C CYS A 64 -2.62 2.42 8.28
N LYS A 65 -3.76 1.74 8.41
CA LYS A 65 -4.92 2.25 9.19
C LYS A 65 -4.63 2.54 10.66
N VAL A 66 -3.70 1.81 11.27
CA VAL A 66 -3.32 1.97 12.68
C VAL A 66 -2.00 2.72 12.84
N SER A 67 -1.48 3.30 11.75
CA SER A 67 -0.25 4.08 11.78
C SER A 67 -0.38 5.27 12.72
N ARG A 68 0.70 5.53 13.46
CA ARG A 68 0.81 6.67 14.39
C ARG A 68 1.62 7.83 13.80
N LEU A 69 1.88 7.81 12.50
CA LEU A 69 2.56 8.92 11.84
C LEU A 69 1.78 10.23 12.04
N PRO A 70 2.46 11.37 12.21
CA PRO A 70 1.82 12.64 12.57
C PRO A 70 0.99 13.28 11.45
N SER A 71 1.03 12.72 10.23
CA SER A 71 0.31 13.25 9.08
C SER A 71 -1.07 12.62 8.92
N LYS A 72 -2.02 13.41 8.41
CA LYS A 72 -3.36 12.91 8.01
C LYS A 72 -3.35 12.20 6.67
N SER A 73 -2.33 12.45 5.84
CA SER A 73 -2.21 11.88 4.49
C SER A 73 -1.12 10.81 4.49
N ILE A 74 -1.44 9.68 5.14
CA ILE A 74 -0.58 8.50 5.18
C ILE A 74 -0.82 7.69 3.92
N ILE A 75 0.25 7.27 3.27
CA ILE A 75 0.26 6.42 2.08
C ILE A 75 0.88 5.07 2.42
N ASP A 76 0.40 4.06 1.71
CA ASP A 76 1.00 2.73 1.68
C ASP A 76 2.25 2.76 0.80
N VAL A 77 3.33 2.10 1.23
CA VAL A 77 4.61 2.14 0.52
C VAL A 77 5.25 0.76 0.49
N CYS A 78 5.75 0.37 -0.67
CA CYS A 78 6.59 -0.80 -0.90
C CYS A 78 7.99 -0.34 -1.32
N CYS A 79 9.04 -0.90 -0.72
CA CYS A 79 10.43 -0.57 -1.05
C CYS A 79 11.25 -1.84 -1.35
N GLU A 80 12.13 -1.80 -2.35
CA GLU A 80 13.06 -2.91 -2.64
C GLU A 80 14.12 -3.09 -1.54
N HIS A 81 14.53 -2.00 -0.90
CA HIS A 81 15.53 -2.02 0.17
C HIS A 81 14.94 -1.54 1.50
N PRO A 82 15.40 -2.10 2.63
CA PRO A 82 14.85 -1.76 3.93
C PRO A 82 15.13 -0.31 4.34
N VAL A 83 14.12 0.34 4.90
CA VAL A 83 14.17 1.72 5.38
C VAL A 83 14.32 1.71 6.90
N GLY A 84 15.36 2.35 7.42
CA GLY A 84 15.50 2.59 8.86
C GLY A 84 15.79 1.37 9.76
N LEU A 85 15.98 0.17 9.20
CA LEU A 85 16.19 -1.09 9.95
C LEU A 85 17.51 -1.18 10.74
N HIS A 86 18.47 -0.28 10.54
CA HIS A 86 19.79 -0.41 11.15
C HIS A 86 19.87 -0.07 12.65
N ASN A 87 18.82 0.47 13.25
CA ASN A 87 18.80 0.76 14.69
C ASN A 87 17.42 0.45 15.30
N PRO A 88 17.34 -0.15 16.49
CA PRO A 88 16.09 -0.24 17.24
C PRO A 88 15.56 1.16 17.49
N ARG A 89 14.30 1.42 17.14
CA ARG A 89 13.66 2.70 17.40
C ARG A 89 12.31 2.50 18.07
N PRO A 90 11.84 3.50 18.83
CA PRO A 90 10.46 3.52 19.30
C PRO A 90 9.46 3.38 18.14
N PHE A 91 8.36 2.66 18.39
CA PHE A 91 7.32 2.38 17.39
C PHE A 91 6.69 3.66 16.79
N ASP A 92 6.70 4.75 17.55
CA ASP A 92 6.21 6.08 17.20
C ASP A 92 7.26 6.99 16.56
N SER A 93 8.50 6.53 16.42
CA SER A 93 9.55 7.33 15.78
C SER A 93 9.36 7.37 14.27
N VAL A 94 9.46 8.58 13.71
CA VAL A 94 9.44 8.80 12.27
C VAL A 94 10.87 8.66 11.73
N PHE A 95 11.06 7.87 10.68
CA PHE A 95 12.31 7.87 9.92
C PHE A 95 12.17 8.74 8.68
N THR A 96 12.81 9.90 8.68
CA THR A 96 12.71 10.84 7.57
C THR A 96 13.80 10.58 6.54
N VAL A 97 13.43 10.53 5.26
CA VAL A 97 14.35 10.35 4.14
C VAL A 97 14.10 11.40 3.07
N SER A 98 15.13 11.70 2.27
CA SER A 98 14.97 12.59 1.12
C SER A 98 14.17 11.93 -0.01
N GLU A 99 13.56 12.73 -0.89
CA GLU A 99 12.93 12.21 -2.12
C GLU A 99 13.92 11.42 -2.99
N ASN A 100 15.19 11.81 -3.02
CA ASN A 100 16.22 11.07 -3.74
C ASN A 100 16.43 9.70 -3.13
N ASP A 101 16.53 9.60 -1.81
CA ASP A 101 16.69 8.31 -1.14
C ASP A 101 15.45 7.44 -1.29
N TYR A 102 14.26 8.03 -1.19
CA TYR A 102 13.01 7.34 -1.47
C TYR A 102 13.04 6.67 -2.85
N LYS A 103 13.44 7.40 -3.89
CA LYS A 103 13.40 6.91 -5.29
C LYS A 103 14.57 5.99 -5.64
N ASN A 104 15.78 6.32 -5.20
CA ASN A 104 17.01 5.74 -5.74
C ASN A 104 17.73 4.84 -4.74
N THR A 105 17.72 5.19 -3.44
CA THR A 105 18.40 4.41 -2.40
C THR A 105 17.53 3.24 -1.94
N PHE A 106 16.26 3.51 -1.64
CA PHE A 106 15.31 2.51 -1.14
C PHE A 106 14.37 1.95 -2.22
N LYS A 107 14.28 2.67 -3.35
CA LYS A 107 13.42 2.35 -4.50
C LYS A 107 11.99 2.07 -4.08
N CYS A 108 11.42 3.03 -3.38
CA CYS A 108 10.07 2.97 -2.85
C CYS A 108 9.03 3.41 -3.88
N ARG A 109 7.83 2.82 -3.79
CA ARG A 109 6.65 3.12 -4.61
C ARG A 109 5.37 2.92 -3.81
N GLU A 110 4.29 3.56 -4.25
CA GLU A 110 2.95 3.18 -3.79
C GLU A 110 2.60 1.79 -4.39
N PRO A 111 1.86 0.93 -3.67
CA PRO A 111 1.42 -0.36 -4.18
C PRO A 111 0.63 -0.19 -5.48
N THR A 112 0.77 -1.14 -6.40
CA THR A 112 -0.09 -1.21 -7.59
C THR A 112 -1.39 -1.90 -7.20
N ASP A 113 -2.52 -1.23 -7.42
CA ASP A 113 -3.83 -1.86 -7.31
C ASP A 113 -3.92 -3.03 -8.31
N TYR A 114 -4.34 -4.21 -7.84
CA TYR A 114 -4.62 -5.39 -8.67
C TYR A 114 -6.11 -5.56 -8.91
#